data_AF-A0A7Z9BPC2-F1
#
_entry.id   AF-A0A7Z9BPC2-F1
#
_cell.length_a   1.000
_cell.length_b   1.000
_cell.length_c   1.000
_cell.angle_alpha   90.00
_cell.angle_beta   90.00
_cell.angle_gamma   90.00
#
_symmetry.space_group_name_H-M   'P 1'
#
loop_
_entity.id
_entity.type
_entity.pdbx_description
1 polymer ?
#
loop_
_entity_poly.entity_id
_entity_poly.type
_entity_poly.pdbx_seq_one_letter_code
_entity_poly.pdbx_strand_id
1 'polypeptide(L)'
;MILSPQLRALAEYMAGEFDNQAQALADPVWYVHLRLWQRPVPVFLFPEPSLVLFAEQANIVNLNQPYRPRFIQLRQSCNSESSLEAQYYMPQNIAAVQGAGQDPERLRHLTPEDLQLLPGCTLKITSQSLSPNHYRFQATLKENQICCFSYRKIGFKTPSLRQAQGKLFSDSGGRLYIGGLSIDI
;
A
#
# COMPACT_ATOMS: atom_id res chain seq x y z
N MET A 1 11.84 -14.98 -15.50
CA MET A 1 12.52 -14.21 -14.44
C MET A 1 11.95 -14.61 -13.09
N ILE A 2 12.78 -14.78 -12.08
CA ILE A 2 12.40 -15.28 -10.74
C ILE A 2 12.30 -14.08 -9.80
N LEU A 3 11.20 -13.96 -9.05
CA LEU A 3 11.05 -12.92 -8.02
C LEU A 3 12.13 -13.11 -6.93
N SER A 4 12.82 -12.03 -6.58
CA SER A 4 13.89 -12.07 -5.58
C SER A 4 13.38 -12.44 -4.18
N PRO A 5 14.21 -13.05 -3.32
CA PRO A 5 13.83 -13.34 -1.92
C PRO A 5 13.37 -12.09 -1.15
N GLN A 6 14.02 -10.95 -1.39
CA GLN A 6 13.67 -9.68 -0.76
C GLN A 6 12.27 -9.20 -1.18
N LEU A 7 11.92 -9.36 -2.47
CA LEU A 7 10.61 -8.96 -2.98
C LEU A 7 9.49 -9.83 -2.39
N ARG A 8 9.74 -11.14 -2.25
CA ARG A 8 8.80 -12.08 -1.60
C ARG A 8 8.62 -11.74 -0.12
N ALA A 9 9.72 -11.58 0.61
CA ALA A 9 9.69 -11.22 2.02
C ALA A 9 8.97 -9.89 2.26
N LEU A 10 9.20 -8.87 1.42
CA LEU A 10 8.48 -7.60 1.51
C LEU A 10 6.97 -7.79 1.34
N ALA A 11 6.54 -8.54 0.32
CA ALA A 11 5.12 -8.78 0.09
C ALA A 11 4.48 -9.59 1.22
N GLU A 12 5.21 -10.57 1.77
CA GLU A 12 4.78 -11.37 2.93
C GLU A 12 4.62 -10.51 4.18
N TYR A 13 5.57 -9.61 4.48
CA TYR A 13 5.49 -8.74 5.66
C TYR A 13 4.41 -7.66 5.53
N MET A 14 4.10 -7.25 4.31
CA MET A 14 3.02 -6.31 4.04
C MET A 14 1.65 -6.99 4.03
N ALA A 15 1.54 -8.28 3.69
CA ALA A 15 0.26 -8.97 3.65
C ALA A 15 -0.26 -9.23 5.08
N GLY A 16 -1.43 -8.70 5.41
CA GLY A 16 -1.99 -8.87 6.75
C GLY A 16 -3.12 -7.91 7.10
N GLU A 17 -3.43 -7.90 8.39
CA GLU A 17 -4.35 -6.95 9.01
C GLU A 17 -3.62 -6.20 10.10
N PHE A 18 -3.83 -4.90 10.13
CA PHE A 18 -3.08 -3.97 10.97
C PHE A 18 -4.05 -2.95 11.57
N ASP A 19 -3.77 -2.46 12.76
CA ASP A 19 -4.46 -1.30 13.30
C ASP A 19 -3.49 -0.38 14.04
N ASN A 20 -3.91 0.84 14.31
CA ASN A 20 -3.14 1.84 15.03
C ASN A 20 -3.65 2.05 16.45
N GLN A 21 -4.17 1.00 17.10
CA GLN A 21 -4.84 1.13 18.39
C GLN A 21 -3.97 1.86 19.42
N ALA A 22 -2.69 1.48 19.55
CA ALA A 22 -1.78 2.08 20.51
C ALA A 22 -1.63 3.59 20.29
N GLN A 23 -1.45 4.02 19.04
CA GLN A 23 -1.35 5.45 18.68
C GLN A 23 -2.67 6.18 18.95
N ALA A 24 -3.80 5.62 18.53
CA ALA A 24 -5.10 6.24 18.69
C ALA A 24 -5.49 6.39 20.17
N LEU A 25 -5.03 5.47 21.03
CA LEU A 25 -5.20 5.59 22.48
C LEU A 25 -4.26 6.63 23.11
N ALA A 26 -3.04 6.75 22.62
CA ALA A 26 -2.07 7.72 23.12
C ALA A 26 -2.49 9.16 22.80
N ASP A 27 -2.97 9.41 21.58
CA ASP A 27 -3.27 10.76 21.07
C ASP A 27 -4.64 10.82 20.32
N PRO A 28 -5.77 10.56 21.00
CA PRO A 28 -7.08 10.36 20.36
C PRO A 28 -7.66 11.61 19.67
N VAL A 29 -7.17 12.80 20.01
CA VAL A 29 -7.55 14.05 19.35
C VAL A 29 -7.00 14.11 17.93
N TRP A 30 -5.84 13.49 17.68
CA TRP A 30 -5.10 13.59 16.42
C TRP A 30 -5.25 12.33 15.56
N TYR A 31 -5.39 11.16 16.18
CA TYR A 31 -5.42 9.89 15.47
C TYR A 31 -6.73 9.17 15.68
N VAL A 32 -7.42 8.96 14.56
CA VAL A 32 -8.56 8.04 14.50
C VAL A 32 -8.03 6.61 14.56
N HIS A 33 -8.72 5.74 15.31
CA HIS A 33 -8.42 4.31 15.30
C HIS A 33 -8.91 3.66 14.00
N LEU A 34 -7.96 3.18 13.20
CA LEU A 34 -8.17 2.59 11.90
C LEU A 34 -7.74 1.13 11.88
N ARG A 35 -8.48 0.33 11.11
CA ARG A 35 -8.08 -0.99 10.62
C ARG A 35 -7.58 -0.84 9.19
N LEU A 36 -6.48 -1.49 8.86
CA LEU A 36 -5.88 -1.58 7.53
C LEU A 36 -5.79 -3.06 7.14
N TRP A 37 -6.31 -3.39 5.97
CA TRP A 37 -6.12 -4.69 5.34
C TRP A 37 -5.18 -4.53 4.17
N GLN A 38 -4.23 -5.45 4.05
CA GLN A 38 -3.37 -5.60 2.87
C GLN A 38 -3.46 -7.05 2.38
N ARG A 39 -4.07 -7.25 1.22
CA ARG A 39 -4.38 -8.58 0.67
C ARG A 39 -3.60 -8.83 -0.61
N PRO A 40 -2.93 -9.99 -0.75
CA PRO A 40 -2.41 -10.41 -2.05
C PRO A 40 -3.51 -10.47 -3.10
N VAL A 41 -3.24 -9.88 -4.26
CA VAL A 41 -4.13 -10.00 -5.42
C VAL A 41 -3.82 -11.33 -6.12
N PRO A 42 -4.81 -12.23 -6.28
CA PRO A 42 -4.58 -13.59 -6.75
C PRO A 42 -4.46 -13.71 -8.28
N VAL A 43 -4.45 -12.59 -9.00
CA VAL A 43 -4.41 -12.54 -10.46
C VAL A 43 -3.20 -11.77 -10.96
N PHE A 44 -2.74 -12.15 -12.15
CA PHE A 44 -1.61 -11.52 -12.82
C PHE A 44 -2.08 -10.25 -13.56
N LEU A 45 -1.71 -9.08 -13.04
CA LEU A 45 -2.18 -7.78 -13.55
C LEU A 45 -1.16 -7.05 -14.43
N PHE A 46 0.10 -7.50 -14.46
CA PHE A 46 1.19 -6.78 -15.11
C PHE A 46 2.08 -7.74 -15.87
N PRO A 47 2.51 -7.43 -17.11
CA PRO A 47 3.37 -8.31 -17.90
C PRO A 47 4.74 -8.54 -17.24
N GLU A 48 5.27 -7.56 -16.49
CA GLU A 48 6.51 -7.71 -15.76
C GLU A 48 6.36 -8.54 -14.46
N PRO A 49 7.39 -9.30 -14.07
CA PRO A 49 7.39 -10.02 -12.80
C PRO A 49 7.21 -9.06 -11.62
N SER A 50 6.06 -9.15 -10.96
CA SER A 50 5.70 -8.31 -9.82
C SER A 50 4.72 -9.03 -8.90
N LEU A 51 4.59 -8.53 -7.67
CA LEU A 51 3.58 -8.94 -6.70
C LEU A 51 2.65 -7.76 -6.45
N VAL A 52 1.36 -8.01 -6.32
CA VAL A 52 0.37 -6.94 -6.14
C VAL A 52 -0.38 -7.15 -4.83
N LEU A 53 -0.46 -6.08 -4.02
CA LEU A 53 -1.27 -6.03 -2.82
C LEU A 53 -2.42 -5.04 -3.01
N PHE A 54 -3.62 -5.44 -2.62
CA PHE A 54 -4.75 -4.54 -2.39
C PHE A 54 -4.69 -4.03 -0.96
N ALA A 55 -4.74 -2.72 -0.77
CA ALA A 55 -4.76 -2.05 0.53
C ALA A 55 -6.08 -1.30 0.71
N GLU A 56 -6.72 -1.49 1.86
CA GLU A 56 -7.97 -0.83 2.20
C GLU A 56 -8.03 -0.55 3.69
N GLN A 57 -8.63 0.57 4.09
CA GLN A 57 -8.71 0.98 5.49
C GLN A 57 -10.14 1.30 5.91
N ALA A 58 -10.48 1.06 7.17
CA ALA A 58 -11.75 1.48 7.76
C ALA A 58 -11.51 2.08 9.15
N ASN A 59 -12.47 2.87 9.63
CA ASN A 59 -12.52 3.20 11.04
C ASN A 59 -12.98 1.95 11.81
N ILE A 60 -12.37 1.65 12.96
CA ILE A 60 -12.73 0.49 13.79
C ILE A 60 -14.21 0.47 14.18
N VAL A 61 -14.87 1.63 14.29
CA VAL A 61 -16.31 1.69 14.63
C VAL A 61 -17.22 1.45 13.41
N ASN A 62 -16.69 1.55 12.19
CA ASN A 62 -17.43 1.45 10.93
C ASN A 62 -16.72 0.49 9.96
N LEU A 63 -16.40 -0.73 10.40
CA LEU A 63 -15.67 -1.73 9.59
C LEU A 63 -16.39 -2.12 8.29
N ASN A 64 -17.72 -1.97 8.25
CA ASN A 64 -18.55 -2.22 7.07
C ASN A 64 -18.53 -1.08 6.04
N GLN A 65 -17.87 0.04 6.34
CA GLN A 65 -17.70 1.18 5.43
C GLN A 65 -16.21 1.46 5.18
N PRO A 66 -15.46 0.48 4.65
CA PRO A 66 -14.06 0.70 4.32
C PRO A 66 -13.93 1.72 3.20
N TYR A 67 -12.79 2.40 3.18
CA TYR A 67 -12.50 3.50 2.30
C TYR A 67 -11.03 3.49 1.86
N ARG A 68 -10.76 4.32 0.84
CA ARG A 68 -9.43 4.50 0.25
C ARG A 68 -8.76 3.20 -0.25
N PRO A 69 -9.45 2.41 -1.09
CA PRO A 69 -8.80 1.26 -1.74
C PRO A 69 -7.62 1.72 -2.61
N ARG A 70 -6.52 0.98 -2.56
CA ARG A 70 -5.32 1.17 -3.38
C ARG A 70 -4.77 -0.19 -3.81
N PHE A 71 -4.14 -0.23 -4.99
CA PHE A 71 -3.27 -1.34 -5.34
C PHE A 71 -1.82 -0.90 -5.26
N ILE A 72 -0.97 -1.80 -4.78
CA ILE A 72 0.46 -1.59 -4.61
C ILE A 72 1.17 -2.69 -5.42
N GLN A 73 1.77 -2.32 -6.54
CA GLN A 73 2.63 -3.20 -7.31
C GLN A 73 4.04 -3.15 -6.73
N LEU A 74 4.53 -4.27 -6.24
CA LEU A 74 5.89 -4.49 -5.76
C LEU A 74 6.71 -5.16 -6.85
N ARG A 75 7.84 -4.57 -7.23
CA ARG A 75 8.69 -5.08 -8.31
C ARG A 75 10.16 -4.78 -8.06
N GLN A 76 11.05 -5.49 -8.76
CA GLN A 76 12.46 -5.10 -8.82
C GLN A 76 12.60 -3.85 -9.69
N SER A 77 13.50 -2.93 -9.30
CA SER A 77 13.80 -1.77 -10.13
C SER A 77 14.57 -2.19 -11.37
N CYS A 78 14.23 -1.64 -12.52
CA CYS A 78 14.96 -1.86 -13.77
C CYS A 78 16.39 -1.28 -13.72
N ASN A 79 16.67 -0.37 -12.78
CA ASN A 79 17.93 0.37 -12.70
C ASN A 79 18.95 -0.29 -11.74
N SER A 80 18.53 -1.24 -10.91
CA SER A 80 19.42 -1.98 -10.00
C SER A 80 18.72 -3.21 -9.45
N GLU A 81 19.36 -4.37 -9.58
CA GLU A 81 18.85 -5.68 -9.13
C GLU A 81 18.61 -5.76 -7.62
N SER A 82 19.28 -4.91 -6.82
CA SER A 82 19.17 -4.87 -5.36
C SER A 82 18.15 -3.85 -4.85
N SER A 83 17.53 -3.07 -5.75
CA SER A 83 16.54 -2.07 -5.36
C SER A 83 15.13 -2.51 -5.74
N LEU A 84 14.20 -2.34 -4.81
CA LEU A 84 12.79 -2.65 -5.01
C LEU A 84 12.01 -1.36 -5.24
N GLU A 85 10.84 -1.46 -5.87
CA GLU A 85 9.92 -0.35 -6.06
C GLU A 85 8.50 -0.75 -5.65
N ALA A 86 7.76 0.20 -5.07
CA ALA A 86 6.32 0.10 -4.88
C ALA A 86 5.61 1.18 -5.69
N GLN A 87 4.84 0.77 -6.70
CA GLN A 87 4.01 1.66 -7.51
C GLN A 87 2.55 1.58 -7.04
N TYR A 88 1.94 2.74 -6.79
CA TYR A 88 0.54 2.81 -6.39
C TYR A 88 -0.41 2.99 -7.58
N TYR A 89 -1.58 2.37 -7.49
CA TYR A 89 -2.69 2.51 -8.41
C TYR A 89 -3.99 2.77 -7.64
N MET A 90 -4.94 3.46 -8.28
CA MET A 90 -6.33 3.55 -7.83
C MET A 90 -7.19 2.53 -8.58
N PRO A 91 -8.21 1.94 -7.96
CA PRO A 91 -9.24 1.24 -8.72
C PRO A 91 -10.00 2.25 -9.60
N GLN A 92 -10.31 1.88 -10.84
CA GLN A 92 -11.23 2.63 -11.69
C GLN A 92 -12.63 2.66 -11.10
N ASN A 93 -13.08 1.51 -10.56
CA ASN A 93 -14.36 1.36 -9.88
C ASN A 93 -14.15 1.00 -8.41
N ILE A 94 -14.20 2.00 -7.54
CA ILE A 94 -14.08 1.81 -6.08
C ILE A 94 -15.13 0.82 -5.56
N ALA A 95 -16.38 0.91 -6.01
CA ALA A 95 -17.47 0.06 -5.50
C ALA A 95 -17.23 -1.43 -5.79
N ALA A 96 -16.59 -1.75 -6.92
CA ALA A 96 -16.25 -3.12 -7.29
C ALA A 96 -15.26 -3.78 -6.30
N VAL A 97 -14.40 -2.98 -5.66
CA VAL A 97 -13.34 -3.47 -4.76
C VAL A 97 -13.55 -3.10 -3.29
N GLN A 98 -14.52 -2.23 -2.98
CA GLN A 98 -14.78 -1.75 -1.62
C GLN A 98 -15.25 -2.87 -0.68
N GLY A 99 -14.49 -3.19 0.36
CA GLY A 99 -14.73 -4.35 1.24
C GLY A 99 -13.89 -5.57 0.87
N ALA A 100 -13.08 -5.51 -0.19
CA ALA A 100 -12.18 -6.60 -0.53
C ALA A 100 -11.06 -6.83 0.50
N GLY A 101 -10.86 -5.89 1.45
CA GLY A 101 -10.01 -6.12 2.61
C GLY A 101 -10.53 -7.24 3.50
N GLN A 102 -11.85 -7.37 3.65
CA GLN A 102 -12.50 -8.44 4.42
C GLN A 102 -12.92 -9.63 3.56
N ASP A 103 -13.21 -9.39 2.28
CA ASP A 103 -13.60 -10.42 1.31
C ASP A 103 -12.65 -10.42 0.09
N PRO A 104 -11.48 -11.07 0.18
CA PRO A 104 -10.48 -11.07 -0.89
C PRO A 104 -10.94 -11.72 -2.19
N GLU A 105 -12.03 -12.51 -2.17
CA GLU A 105 -12.59 -13.14 -3.37
C GLU A 105 -12.98 -12.12 -4.45
N ARG A 106 -13.33 -10.91 -4.02
CA ARG A 106 -13.69 -9.78 -4.90
C ARG A 106 -12.51 -9.32 -5.78
N LEU A 107 -11.29 -9.73 -5.46
CA LEU A 107 -10.08 -9.41 -6.22
C LEU A 107 -9.80 -10.42 -7.36
N ARG A 108 -10.54 -11.53 -7.45
CA ARG A 108 -10.26 -12.62 -8.42
C ARG A 108 -10.61 -12.28 -9.87
N HIS A 109 -11.41 -11.26 -10.10
CA HIS A 109 -11.88 -10.89 -11.44
C HIS A 109 -11.26 -9.59 -11.97
N LEU A 110 -10.25 -9.07 -11.26
CA LEU A 110 -9.57 -7.85 -11.67
C LEU A 110 -8.81 -8.05 -12.98
N THR A 111 -8.89 -7.04 -13.84
CA THR A 111 -8.05 -6.94 -15.03
C THR A 111 -7.12 -5.73 -14.93
N PRO A 112 -6.07 -5.65 -15.76
CA PRO A 112 -5.18 -4.49 -15.77
C PRO A 112 -5.92 -3.15 -16.00
N GLU A 113 -7.01 -3.18 -16.77
CA GLU A 113 -7.84 -2.01 -17.07
C GLU A 113 -8.59 -1.48 -15.84
N ASP A 114 -8.81 -2.30 -14.81
CA ASP A 114 -9.42 -1.88 -13.55
C ASP A 114 -8.49 -1.02 -12.68
N LEU A 115 -7.21 -0.93 -13.05
CA LEU A 115 -6.19 -0.17 -12.32
C LEU A 115 -5.86 1.14 -13.05
N GLN A 116 -5.96 2.25 -12.32
CA GLN A 116 -5.52 3.56 -12.75
C GLN A 116 -4.16 3.89 -12.12
N LEU A 117 -3.14 4.09 -12.95
CA LEU A 117 -1.81 4.49 -12.50
C LEU A 117 -1.87 5.83 -11.74
N LEU A 118 -1.21 5.89 -10.58
CA LEU A 118 -0.94 7.15 -9.89
C LEU A 118 0.47 7.67 -10.25
N PRO A 119 0.59 8.67 -11.14
CA PRO A 119 1.89 9.18 -11.56
C PRO A 119 2.61 9.85 -10.38
N GLY A 120 3.93 9.66 -10.31
CA GLY A 120 4.76 10.20 -9.22
C GLY A 120 4.56 9.52 -7.85
N CYS A 121 3.71 8.49 -7.78
CA CYS A 121 3.48 7.69 -6.58
C CYS A 121 4.25 6.37 -6.63
N THR A 122 5.53 6.43 -7.02
CA THR A 122 6.48 5.31 -6.93
C THR A 122 7.38 5.53 -5.72
N LEU A 123 7.46 4.55 -4.83
CA LEU A 123 8.44 4.53 -3.75
C LEU A 123 9.65 3.69 -4.17
N LYS A 124 10.86 4.21 -3.93
CA LYS A 124 12.09 3.43 -3.92
C LYS A 124 12.17 2.70 -2.59
N ILE A 125 12.47 1.41 -2.61
CA ILE A 125 12.60 0.58 -1.43
C ILE A 125 14.03 0.06 -1.33
N THR A 126 14.66 0.32 -0.19
CA THR A 126 15.95 -0.25 0.19
C THR A 126 15.72 -1.37 1.19
N SER A 127 16.53 -2.42 1.09
CA SER A 127 16.50 -3.56 2.02
C SER A 127 17.83 -3.68 2.74
N GLN A 128 17.78 -3.90 4.05
CA GLN A 128 18.92 -4.27 4.89
C GLN A 128 18.73 -5.70 5.38
N SER A 129 19.73 -6.57 5.18
CA SER A 129 19.71 -7.92 5.76
C SER A 129 20.00 -7.83 7.26
N LEU A 130 19.15 -8.44 8.09
CA LEU A 130 19.34 -8.54 9.53
C LEU A 130 19.93 -9.90 9.91
N SER A 131 19.44 -10.96 9.27
CA SER A 131 19.92 -12.34 9.36
C SER A 131 19.51 -13.09 8.07
N PRO A 132 19.89 -14.36 7.86
CA PRO A 132 19.44 -15.11 6.68
C PRO A 132 17.92 -15.06 6.53
N ASN A 133 17.45 -14.65 5.34
CA ASN A 133 16.04 -14.46 4.99
C ASN A 133 15.24 -13.46 5.86
N HIS A 134 15.90 -12.65 6.68
CA HIS A 134 15.26 -11.60 7.47
C HIS A 134 15.76 -10.23 7.04
N TYR A 135 14.82 -9.37 6.68
CA TYR A 135 15.11 -8.06 6.11
C TYR A 135 14.39 -6.96 6.90
N ARG A 136 14.99 -5.78 6.88
CA ARG A 136 14.33 -4.52 7.16
C ARG A 136 14.23 -3.73 5.86
N PHE A 137 13.04 -3.24 5.56
CA PHE A 137 12.76 -2.43 4.39
C PHE A 137 12.51 -0.98 4.79
N GLN A 138 12.96 -0.07 3.94
CA GLN A 138 12.63 1.35 4.03
C GLN A 138 12.24 1.84 2.65
N ALA A 139 11.05 2.44 2.54
CA ALA A 139 10.57 3.07 1.33
C ALA A 139 10.71 4.59 1.44
N THR A 140 11.12 5.24 0.36
CA THR A 140 11.13 6.70 0.22
C THR A 140 10.59 7.07 -1.15
N LEU A 141 9.97 8.25 -1.28
CA LEU A 141 9.72 8.81 -2.60
C LEU A 141 11.04 9.00 -3.35
N LYS A 142 10.99 8.86 -4.68
CA LYS A 142 12.12 9.23 -5.53
C LYS A 142 12.38 10.73 -5.40
N GLU A 143 13.66 11.11 -5.50
CA GLU A 143 14.08 12.51 -5.40
C GLU A 143 13.33 13.38 -6.42
N ASN A 144 12.88 14.55 -5.98
CA ASN A 144 12.06 15.50 -6.76
C ASN A 144 10.72 14.94 -7.30
N GLN A 145 10.24 13.79 -6.81
CA GLN A 145 8.90 13.31 -7.12
C GLN A 145 7.88 13.72 -6.05
N ILE A 146 6.73 14.20 -6.53
CA ILE A 146 5.57 14.52 -5.72
C ILE A 146 4.44 13.58 -6.14
N CYS A 147 3.94 12.79 -5.20
CA CYS A 147 2.77 11.95 -5.45
C CYS A 147 1.51 12.83 -5.45
N CYS A 148 0.93 13.02 -6.63
CA CYS A 148 -0.25 13.85 -6.86
C CYS A 148 -1.43 12.98 -7.28
N PHE A 149 -2.58 13.19 -6.65
CA PHE A 149 -3.83 12.55 -7.07
C PHE A 149 -5.01 13.52 -6.91
N SER A 150 -5.98 13.37 -7.81
CA SER A 150 -7.21 14.15 -7.77
C SER A 150 -8.18 13.55 -6.76
N TYR A 151 -8.63 14.33 -5.78
CA TYR A 151 -9.71 13.93 -4.88
C TYR A 151 -11.02 14.56 -5.34
N ARG A 152 -12.01 13.73 -5.72
CA ARG A 152 -13.38 14.20 -5.97
C ARG A 152 -14.09 14.36 -4.62
N LYS A 153 -14.21 15.59 -4.14
CA LYS A 153 -15.20 15.92 -3.10
C LYS A 153 -16.59 15.88 -3.72
N ILE A 154 -17.49 15.05 -3.19
CA ILE A 154 -18.92 15.19 -3.44
C ILE A 154 -19.35 16.52 -2.81
N GLY A 155 -19.65 17.53 -3.63
CA GLY A 155 -20.19 18.83 -3.19
C GLY A 155 -19.43 20.09 -3.64
N PHE A 156 -18.20 19.99 -4.18
CA PHE A 156 -17.50 21.16 -4.75
C PHE A 156 -16.90 20.80 -6.11
N LYS A 157 -17.23 21.56 -7.16
CA LYS A 157 -16.82 21.34 -8.57
C LYS A 157 -15.34 21.65 -8.86
N THR A 158 -14.46 21.58 -7.87
CA THR A 158 -13.01 21.78 -8.04
C THR A 158 -12.25 20.56 -7.54
N PRO A 159 -11.49 19.85 -8.41
CA PRO A 159 -10.60 18.80 -7.95
C PRO A 159 -9.52 19.42 -7.06
N SER A 160 -9.52 19.07 -5.77
CA SER A 160 -8.42 19.45 -4.88
C SER A 160 -7.27 18.45 -5.09
N LEU A 161 -6.13 18.91 -5.60
CA LEU A 161 -4.89 18.14 -5.61
C LEU A 161 -4.36 18.03 -4.17
N ARG A 162 -4.02 16.82 -3.73
CA ARG A 162 -3.26 16.61 -2.49
C ARG A 162 -1.91 15.99 -2.80
N GLN A 163 -0.90 16.39 -2.03
CA GLN A 163 0.46 15.88 -2.06
C GLN A 163 0.69 15.02 -0.81
N ALA A 164 1.36 13.88 -0.97
CA ALA A 164 1.76 13.04 0.15
C ALA A 164 3.26 12.79 0.09
N GLN A 165 3.95 12.97 1.22
CA GLN A 165 5.30 12.46 1.46
C GLN A 165 5.18 11.32 2.47
N GLY A 166 5.79 10.17 2.19
CA GLY A 166 5.71 9.04 3.11
C GLY A 166 6.94 8.15 3.09
N LYS A 167 7.24 7.57 4.25
CA LYS A 167 8.29 6.57 4.44
C LYS A 167 7.67 5.27 4.92
N LEU A 168 7.73 4.19 4.15
CA LEU A 168 7.25 2.88 4.60
C LEU A 168 8.40 2.17 5.33
N PHE A 169 8.19 1.62 6.53
CA PHE A 169 9.12 0.66 7.11
C PHE A 169 8.43 -0.67 7.29
N SER A 170 9.11 -1.76 6.97
CA SER A 170 8.62 -3.12 7.20
C SER A 170 9.76 -3.97 7.73
N ASP A 171 9.53 -4.72 8.80
CA ASP A 171 10.49 -5.67 9.34
C ASP A 171 9.88 -7.06 9.54
N SER A 172 10.73 -8.02 9.88
CA SER A 172 10.35 -9.43 10.11
C SER A 172 9.36 -9.64 11.27
N GLY A 173 9.13 -8.62 12.10
CA GLY A 173 8.10 -8.65 13.12
C GLY A 173 6.70 -8.30 12.58
N GLY A 174 6.55 -8.07 11.28
CA GLY A 174 5.28 -7.66 10.67
C GLY A 174 4.91 -6.19 10.95
N ARG A 175 5.85 -5.38 11.46
CA ARG A 175 5.56 -3.97 11.75
C ARG A 175 5.69 -3.13 10.49
N LEU A 176 4.56 -2.63 10.00
CA LEU A 176 4.45 -1.71 8.87
C LEU A 176 4.27 -0.26 9.36
N TYR A 177 5.31 0.56 9.27
CA TYR A 177 5.22 2.00 9.59
C TYR A 177 4.98 2.81 8.32
N ILE A 178 3.85 3.51 8.20
CA ILE A 178 3.57 4.41 7.05
C ILE A 178 3.84 5.86 7.47
N GLY A 179 4.99 6.41 7.12
CA GLY A 179 5.37 7.80 7.41
C GLY A 179 4.32 8.77 6.86
N GLY A 180 3.74 9.57 7.76
CA GLY A 180 2.59 10.47 7.53
C GLY A 180 1.29 10.02 8.22
N LEU A 181 1.22 8.74 8.60
CA LEU A 181 0.16 8.12 9.41
C LEU A 181 0.80 6.91 10.11
N SER A 182 1.46 7.12 11.26
CA SER A 182 2.10 6.01 11.99
C SER A 182 1.00 5.05 12.46
N ILE A 183 0.68 4.02 11.69
CA ILE A 183 -0.10 2.92 12.21
C ILE A 183 0.89 2.12 13.06
N ASP A 184 0.95 2.44 14.34
CA ASP A 184 1.68 1.64 15.32
C ASP A 184 0.92 0.33 15.48
N ILE A 185 1.45 -0.74 14.87
CA ILE A 185 1.03 -2.14 15.04
C ILE A 185 1.66 -2.71 16.30
#